data_AF-A2DG94-F1
#
_entry.id   AF-A2DG94-F1
#
_cell.length_a   1.000
_cell.length_b   1.000
_cell.length_c   1.000
_cell.angle_alpha   90.00
_cell.angle_beta   90.00
_cell.angle_gamma   90.00
#
_symmetry.space_group_name_H-M   'P 1'
#
loop_
_entity.id
_entity.type
_entity.pdbx_description
1 polymer ?
#
loop_
_entity_poly.entity_id
_entity_poly.type
_entity_poly.pdbx_seq_one_letter_code
_entity_poly.pdbx_strand_id
1 'polypeptide(L)'
;MSSERPYVFIHVIPSMDGKITGNIFNTQSLLNLRGEFGRTLGFHERDAWLCGRATFDAICTHNETVDLSSMKKVKETSILLPLL
;
A
#
# COMPACT_ATOMS: atom_id res chain seq x y z
N MET A 1 0.84 -18.19 14.46
CA MET A 1 0.49 -16.77 14.24
C MET A 1 -0.97 -16.59 14.60
N SER A 2 -1.33 -15.56 15.38
CA SER A 2 -2.74 -15.26 15.64
C SER A 2 -3.43 -14.88 14.33
N SER A 3 -4.56 -15.50 14.02
CA SER A 3 -5.38 -15.21 12.84
C SER A 3 -6.16 -13.90 12.97
N GLU A 4 -6.09 -13.22 14.11
CA GLU A 4 -6.87 -12.01 14.39
C GLU A 4 -6.36 -10.76 13.66
N ARG A 5 -5.13 -10.77 13.16
CA ARG A 5 -4.56 -9.63 12.43
C ARG A 5 -3.61 -10.10 11.32
N PRO A 6 -3.71 -9.51 10.10
CA PRO A 6 -2.79 -9.84 9.03
C PRO A 6 -1.34 -9.46 9.39
N TYR A 7 -0.39 -10.22 8.84
CA TYR A 7 1.01 -9.81 8.82
C TYR A 7 1.17 -8.60 7.91
N VAL A 8 1.75 -7.51 8.44
CA VAL A 8 1.94 -6.27 7.71
C VAL A 8 3.42 -5.96 7.63
N PHE A 9 3.93 -5.76 6.42
CA PHE A 9 5.27 -5.20 6.19
C PHE A 9 5.15 -3.88 5.43
N ILE A 10 6.09 -2.98 5.67
CA ILE A 10 6.16 -1.67 5.02
C ILE A 10 7.24 -1.75 3.94
N HIS A 11 6.88 -1.37 2.72
CA HIS A 11 7.79 -1.34 1.60
C HIS A 11 7.79 0.06 0.98
N VAL A 12 8.89 0.80 1.15
CA VAL A 12 9.04 2.20 0.74
C VAL A 12 10.47 2.45 0.23
N ILE A 13 10.64 3.47 -0.62
CA ILE A 13 11.96 3.97 -1.03
C ILE A 13 12.19 5.33 -0.35
N PRO A 14 12.99 5.39 0.74
CA PRO A 14 13.35 6.65 1.37
C PRO A 14 14.60 7.27 0.72
N SER A 15 14.72 8.59 0.81
CA SER A 15 16.00 9.29 0.60
C SER A 15 16.95 9.05 1.78
N MET A 16 18.20 9.49 1.64
CA MET A 16 19.21 9.39 2.70
C MET A 16 18.82 10.12 4.00
N ASP A 17 18.05 11.19 3.90
CA ASP A 17 17.51 11.94 5.06
C ASP A 17 16.13 11.44 5.51
N GLY A 18 15.68 10.27 5.00
CA GLY A 18 14.47 9.59 5.43
C GLY A 18 13.17 10.12 4.82
N LYS A 19 13.22 11.03 3.84
CA LYS A 19 12.02 11.54 3.15
C LYS A 19 11.53 10.52 2.13
N ILE A 20 10.22 10.33 2.09
CA ILE A 20 9.54 9.45 1.11
C ILE A 20 8.71 10.25 0.09
N THR A 21 8.77 11.58 0.17
CA THR A 21 8.08 12.51 -0.73
C THR A 21 8.96 13.72 -1.09
N GLY A 22 8.51 14.53 -2.06
CA GLY A 22 9.19 15.74 -2.49
C GLY A 22 10.21 15.50 -3.60
N ASN A 23 11.33 16.22 -3.57
CA ASN A 23 12.31 16.24 -4.67
C ASN A 23 12.91 14.87 -5.02
N ILE A 24 12.83 13.88 -4.13
CA ILE A 24 13.24 12.50 -4.40
C ILE A 24 12.60 11.96 -5.70
N PHE A 25 11.35 12.36 -6.00
CA PHE A 25 10.62 11.93 -7.19
C PHE A 25 11.26 12.36 -8.51
N ASN A 26 12.11 13.39 -8.48
CA ASN A 26 12.76 13.95 -9.66
C ASN A 26 14.23 13.49 -9.80
N THR A 27 14.67 12.54 -8.96
CA THR A 27 16.07 12.08 -8.96
C THR A 27 16.26 10.85 -9.84
N GLN A 28 17.42 10.77 -10.49
CA GLN A 28 17.83 9.57 -11.23
C GLN A 28 17.91 8.34 -10.32
N SER A 29 18.28 8.53 -9.05
CA SER A 29 18.33 7.45 -8.06
C SER A 29 16.98 6.78 -7.89
N LEU A 30 15.88 7.55 -7.81
CA LEU A 30 14.55 6.95 -7.72
C LEU A 30 14.18 6.18 -9.00
N LEU A 31 14.49 6.73 -10.18
CA LEU A 31 14.23 6.04 -11.46
C LEU A 31 14.94 4.69 -11.52
N ASN A 32 16.18 4.62 -11.04
CA ASN A 32 16.96 3.38 -11.00
C ASN A 32 16.38 2.39 -9.98
N LEU A 33 15.88 2.86 -8.84
CA LEU A 33 15.31 2.03 -7.78
C LEU A 33 13.88 1.55 -8.04
N ARG A 34 13.14 2.19 -8.96
CA ARG A 34 11.76 1.79 -9.31
C ARG A 34 11.67 0.33 -9.77
N GLY A 35 12.64 -0.14 -10.56
CA GLY A 35 12.69 -1.53 -11.01
C GLY A 35 12.92 -2.51 -9.86
N GLU A 36 13.83 -2.20 -8.94
CA GLU A 36 14.09 -3.00 -7.74
C GLU A 36 12.86 -3.06 -6.83
N PHE A 37 12.22 -1.93 -6.58
CA PHE A 37 10.98 -1.85 -5.81
C PHE A 37 9.87 -2.68 -6.46
N GLY A 38 9.70 -2.62 -7.78
CA GLY A 38 8.77 -3.49 -8.48
C GLY A 38 9.10 -4.98 -8.33
N ARG A 39 10.38 -5.34 -8.32
CA ARG A 39 10.83 -6.74 -8.19
C ARG A 39 10.59 -7.29 -6.79
N THR A 40 10.94 -6.56 -5.73
CA THR A 40 10.60 -6.94 -4.34
C THR A 40 9.09 -6.95 -4.11
N LEU A 41 8.36 -6.07 -4.79
CA LEU A 41 6.90 -6.11 -4.86
C LEU A 41 6.33 -7.33 -5.60
N GLY A 42 7.15 -8.11 -6.32
CA GLY A 42 6.77 -9.43 -6.85
C GLY A 42 7.13 -10.60 -5.92
N PHE A 43 8.22 -10.50 -5.16
CA PHE A 43 8.76 -11.64 -4.39
C PHE A 43 7.98 -12.04 -3.14
N HIS A 44 7.36 -11.10 -2.44
CA HIS A 44 6.44 -11.42 -1.34
C HIS A 44 5.07 -11.85 -1.87
N GLU A 45 4.52 -12.96 -1.39
CA GLU A 45 3.10 -13.24 -1.59
C GLU A 45 2.30 -12.31 -0.68
N ARG A 46 1.27 -11.64 -1.23
CA ARG A 46 0.48 -10.65 -0.50
C ARG A 46 -0.96 -10.68 -0.95
N ASP A 47 -1.87 -10.71 0.01
CA ASP A 47 -3.32 -10.74 -0.26
C ASP A 47 -3.89 -9.34 -0.59
N ALA A 48 -3.23 -8.28 -0.11
CA ALA A 48 -3.69 -6.91 -0.27
C ALA A 48 -2.56 -5.88 -0.25
N TRP A 49 -2.80 -4.72 -0.85
CA TRP A 49 -1.97 -3.51 -0.73
C TRP A 49 -2.73 -2.43 0.03
N LEU A 50 -2.00 -1.68 0.85
CA LEU A 50 -2.56 -0.58 1.63
C LEU A 50 -1.74 0.69 1.38
N CYS A 51 -2.42 1.79 1.09
CA CYS A 51 -1.82 3.12 1.06
C CYS A 51 -2.78 4.16 1.67
N GLY A 52 -2.23 5.29 2.12
CA GLY A 52 -3.04 6.40 2.61
C GLY A 52 -3.71 7.17 1.48
N ARG A 53 -4.77 7.92 1.79
CA ARG A 53 -5.54 8.70 0.80
C ARG A 53 -4.67 9.63 -0.05
N ALA A 54 -3.77 10.37 0.58
CA ALA A 54 -2.88 11.29 -0.13
C ALA A 54 -1.99 10.59 -1.17
N THR A 55 -1.53 9.37 -0.88
CA THR A 55 -0.74 8.55 -1.81
C THR A 55 -1.61 8.02 -2.94
N PHE A 56 -2.81 7.53 -2.61
CA PHE A 56 -3.78 7.08 -3.60
C PHE A 56 -4.10 8.19 -4.60
N ASP A 57 -4.34 9.41 -4.09
CA ASP A 57 -4.61 10.56 -4.95
C ASP A 57 -3.44 10.88 -5.86
N ALA A 58 -2.24 11.01 -5.30
CA ALA A 58 -1.07 11.41 -6.07
C ALA A 58 -0.64 10.37 -7.13
N ILE A 59 -0.78 9.07 -6.82
CA ILE A 59 -0.15 7.99 -7.61
C ILE A 59 -1.18 7.16 -8.39
N CYS A 60 -2.37 6.92 -7.83
CA CYS A 60 -3.38 6.04 -8.44
C CYS A 60 -4.42 6.82 -9.26
N THR A 61 -4.72 8.07 -8.87
CA THR A 61 -5.73 8.91 -9.55
C THR A 61 -5.15 10.22 -10.08
N HIS A 62 -3.82 10.36 -10.09
CA HIS A 62 -3.10 11.48 -10.71
C HIS A 62 -3.58 12.87 -10.21
N ASN A 63 -3.70 13.00 -8.89
CA ASN A 63 -4.19 14.15 -8.13
C ASN A 63 -5.69 14.42 -8.25
N GLU A 64 -6.48 13.50 -8.79
CA GLU A 64 -7.93 13.60 -8.77
C GLU A 64 -8.53 12.96 -7.52
N THR A 65 -9.33 13.72 -6.77
CA THR A 65 -10.02 13.15 -5.59
C THR A 65 -11.25 12.36 -6.05
N VAL A 66 -11.12 11.04 -6.17
CA VAL A 66 -12.25 10.14 -6.42
C VAL A 66 -13.12 9.98 -5.19
N ASP A 67 -14.44 10.15 -5.33
CA ASP A 67 -15.41 9.86 -4.28
C ASP A 67 -15.59 8.33 -4.12
N LEU A 68 -15.30 7.84 -2.92
CA LEU A 68 -15.41 6.42 -2.56
C LEU A 68 -16.66 6.13 -1.73
N SER A 69 -17.58 7.09 -1.56
CA SER A 69 -18.80 6.95 -0.76
C SER A 69 -19.71 5.81 -1.23
N SER A 70 -19.69 5.52 -2.53
CA SER A 70 -20.45 4.44 -3.16
C SER A 70 -19.81 3.06 -3.01
N MET A 71 -18.55 2.97 -2.60
CA MET A 71 -17.91 1.70 -2.28
C MET A 71 -18.54 1.15 -1.00
N LYS A 72 -19.36 0.10 -1.13
CA LYS A 72 -20.05 -0.54 0.00
C LYS A 72 -19.03 -0.93 1.06
N LYS A 73 -19.27 -0.54 2.32
CA LYS A 73 -18.66 -1.23 3.47
C LYS A 73 -19.01 -2.71 3.35
N VAL A 74 -18.03 -3.55 3.07
CA VAL A 74 -18.17 -4.98 3.31
C VAL A 74 -18.37 -5.10 4.81
N LYS A 75 -19.57 -5.50 5.26
CA LYS A 75 -19.76 -5.92 6.65
C LYS A 75 -18.89 -7.16 6.82
N GLU A 76 -17.93 -7.12 7.73
CA GLU A 76 -17.32 -8.35 8.24
C GLU A 76 -18.46 -9.16 8.87
N THR A 77 -18.92 -10.18 8.16
CA THR A 77 -19.75 -11.22 8.75
C THR A 77 -18.81 -11.98 9.66
N SER A 78 -18.85 -11.69 10.96
CA SER A 78 -18.21 -12.51 11.98
C SER A 78 -18.68 -13.95 11.78
N ILE A 79 -17.80 -14.80 11.23
CA ILE A 79 -18.04 -16.23 11.12
C ILE A 79 -17.94 -16.77 12.55
N LEU A 80 -19.05 -16.74 13.27
CA LEU A 80 -19.29 -17.63 14.39
C LEU A 80 -19.39 -19.04 13.78
N LEU A 81 -18.26 -19.73 13.67
CA LEU A 81 -18.29 -21.19 13.56
C LEU A 81 -18.84 -21.71 14.90
N PRO A 82 -19.99 -22.39 14.93
CA PRO A 82 -20.35 -23.17 16.09
C PRO A 82 -19.35 -24.33 16.18
N LEU A 83 -18.54 -24.33 17.25
CA LEU A 83 -17.82 -25.52 17.69
C LEU A 83 -18.88 -26.56 18.10
N LEU A 84 -19.16 -27.49 17.18
CA LEU A 84 -19.61 -28.85 17.49
C LEU A 84 -18.38 -29.75 17.58
#